data_AF-X1TUV4-F1
#
_entry.id   AF-X1TUV4-F1
#
_cell.length_a   1.000
_cell.length_b   1.000
_cell.length_c   1.000
_cell.angle_alpha   90.00
_cell.angle_beta   90.00
_cell.angle_gamma   90.00
#
_symmetry.space_group_name_H-M   'P 1'
#
loop_
_entity.id
_entity.type
_entity.pdbx_description
1 polymer ?
#
loop_
_entity_poly.entity_id
_entity_poly.type
_entity_poly.pdbx_seq_one_letter_code
_entity_poly.pdbx_strand_id
1 'polypeptide(L)'
;MHYFQQRYLEEARTFPALAGLLTIDLPNKGLLSGIEIRVQGTNPDITSKPDVWLHDRLKKLEVIVNGSQVVKSYDARQLLAMMLYKKTPHLSHDMKNQSFGSTKEYFYINLGRWYHDNEYMLDLSQVNDPELRIEYDFALTGASGWDEGTAMTAEPSYYIILHLLRDTTLVPKGYIKTSEIHRFVAAGVQNVNMTVARGPTYSNLYLQSWYKYMGIGAILTHMDVNINSDDLIPITIRPED
;
A
#
# COMPACT_ATOMS: atom_id res chain seq x y z
N MET A 1 2.52 31.33 -1.91
CA MET A 1 2.40 30.45 -0.73
C MET A 1 1.72 29.18 -1.21
N HIS A 2 2.43 28.05 -1.18
CA HIS A 2 1.88 26.75 -1.56
C HIS A 2 0.98 26.26 -0.44
N TYR A 3 -0.23 25.79 -0.76
CA TYR A 3 -1.07 25.12 0.22
C TYR A 3 -1.65 23.82 -0.35
N PHE A 4 -1.69 22.80 0.50
CA PHE A 4 -2.32 21.53 0.19
C PHE A 4 -3.79 21.57 0.62
N GLN A 5 -4.68 21.35 -0.33
CA GLN A 5 -6.09 21.12 -0.05
C GLN A 5 -6.34 19.63 0.13
N GLN A 6 -6.90 19.26 1.27
CA GLN A 6 -7.55 17.96 1.47
C GLN A 6 -8.96 18.04 0.88
N ARG A 7 -9.26 17.21 -0.12
CA ARG A 7 -10.59 17.14 -0.72
C ARG A 7 -11.13 15.72 -0.62
N TYR A 8 -12.25 15.56 0.07
CA TYR A 8 -13.03 14.32 0.03
C TYR A 8 -13.52 14.10 -1.40
N LEU A 9 -13.09 12.97 -1.98
CA LEU A 9 -13.64 12.44 -3.23
C LEU A 9 -14.82 11.51 -2.90
N GLU A 10 -14.64 10.66 -1.90
CA GLU A 10 -15.69 9.81 -1.33
C GLU A 10 -15.69 9.94 0.19
N GLU A 11 -16.87 10.03 0.77
CA GLU A 11 -17.06 10.22 2.21
C GLU A 11 -18.06 9.19 2.76
N ALA A 12 -17.62 8.40 3.74
CA ALA A 12 -18.43 7.41 4.44
C ALA A 12 -19.20 6.45 3.51
N ARG A 13 -18.62 6.09 2.36
CA ARG A 13 -19.22 5.14 1.42
C ARG A 13 -19.06 3.73 1.94
N THR A 14 -20.00 2.84 1.63
CA THR A 14 -19.91 1.42 1.98
C THR A 14 -19.28 0.65 0.83
N PHE A 15 -18.39 -0.30 1.12
CA PHE A 15 -17.92 -1.24 0.10
C PHE A 15 -19.12 -1.99 -0.51
N PRO A 16 -19.10 -2.27 -1.83
CA PRO A 16 -20.26 -2.87 -2.50
C PRO A 16 -20.49 -4.34 -2.13
N ALA A 17 -19.49 -5.01 -1.54
CA ALA A 17 -19.55 -6.38 -1.06
C ALA A 17 -18.49 -6.60 0.04
N LEU A 18 -18.48 -7.80 0.64
CA LEU A 18 -17.43 -8.21 1.59
C LEU A 18 -16.10 -8.55 0.90
N ALA A 19 -16.10 -8.90 -0.39
CA ALA A 19 -14.89 -9.15 -1.16
C ALA A 19 -15.07 -8.69 -2.60
N GLY A 20 -13.99 -8.22 -3.23
CA GLY A 20 -14.00 -7.82 -4.63
C GLY A 20 -12.99 -6.72 -4.95
N LEU A 21 -13.26 -6.03 -6.06
CA LEU A 21 -12.48 -4.92 -6.55
C LEU A 21 -13.35 -3.65 -6.58
N LEU A 22 -12.92 -2.63 -5.83
CA LEU A 22 -13.49 -1.29 -5.88
C LEU A 22 -12.62 -0.43 -6.79
N THR A 23 -13.25 0.21 -7.78
CA THR A 23 -12.59 1.15 -8.69
C THR A 23 -13.23 2.53 -8.51
N ILE A 24 -12.39 3.55 -8.32
CA ILE A 24 -12.80 4.93 -8.08
C ILE A 24 -12.08 5.82 -9.08
N ASP A 25 -12.85 6.54 -9.90
CA ASP A 25 -12.30 7.50 -10.85
C ASP A 25 -11.67 8.67 -10.09
N LEU A 26 -10.41 8.95 -10.39
CA LEU A 26 -9.73 10.14 -9.91
C LEU A 26 -10.06 11.33 -10.82
N PRO A 27 -9.90 12.57 -10.33
CA PRO A 27 -10.14 13.76 -11.13
C PRO A 27 -9.16 13.87 -12.30
N ASN A 28 -9.59 14.44 -13.43
CA ASN A 28 -8.76 14.66 -14.61
C ASN A 28 -7.88 15.93 -14.55
N LYS A 29 -7.84 16.63 -13.41
CA LYS A 29 -7.10 17.88 -13.23
C LYS A 29 -6.63 18.06 -11.79
N GLY A 30 -5.50 18.75 -11.66
CA GLY A 30 -4.91 19.13 -10.38
C GLY A 30 -3.59 18.42 -10.13
N LEU A 31 -2.83 18.99 -9.21
CA LEU A 31 -1.52 18.48 -8.81
C LEU A 31 -1.70 17.56 -7.59
N LEU A 32 -1.68 16.25 -7.78
CA LEU A 32 -1.96 15.26 -6.74
C LEU A 32 -0.67 14.77 -6.08
N SER A 33 -0.46 15.15 -4.83
CA SER A 33 0.72 14.73 -4.05
C SER A 33 0.51 13.38 -3.37
N GLY A 34 -0.72 13.07 -2.99
CA GLY A 34 -1.07 11.78 -2.41
C GLY A 34 -2.55 11.55 -2.22
N ILE A 35 -2.89 10.32 -1.84
CA ILE A 35 -4.25 9.87 -1.59
C ILE A 35 -4.29 9.26 -0.19
N GLU A 36 -5.19 9.76 0.64
CA GLU A 36 -5.54 9.18 1.93
C GLU A 36 -6.76 8.29 1.76
N ILE A 37 -6.65 7.06 2.27
CA ILE A 37 -7.70 6.06 2.29
C ILE A 37 -7.97 5.76 3.76
N ARG A 38 -9.23 5.91 4.18
CA ARG A 38 -9.66 5.48 5.52
C ARG A 38 -10.61 4.33 5.36
N VAL A 39 -10.40 3.26 6.10
CA VAL A 39 -11.32 2.13 6.16
C VAL A 39 -11.78 1.96 7.59
N GLN A 40 -13.09 1.78 7.78
CA GLN A 40 -13.71 1.59 9.08
C GLN A 40 -14.72 0.46 9.02
N GLY A 41 -14.56 -0.53 9.89
CA GLY A 41 -15.48 -1.66 10.00
C GLY A 41 -15.71 -2.07 11.45
N THR A 42 -16.58 -3.05 11.64
CA THR A 42 -16.87 -3.63 12.96
C THR A 42 -16.79 -5.13 12.85
N ASN A 43 -16.24 -5.79 13.88
CA ASN A 43 -16.23 -7.25 13.94
C ASN A 43 -17.38 -7.76 14.81
N PRO A 44 -18.02 -8.87 14.43
CA PRO A 44 -19.25 -9.33 15.07
C PRO A 44 -19.03 -10.19 16.33
N ASP A 45 -17.83 -10.70 16.60
CA ASP A 45 -17.62 -11.74 17.62
C ASP A 45 -17.10 -11.17 18.95
N ILE A 46 -17.78 -11.52 20.05
CA ILE A 46 -17.47 -11.13 21.42
C ILE A 46 -16.37 -11.97 22.08
N THR A 47 -16.11 -13.19 21.57
CA THR A 47 -15.24 -14.19 22.19
C THR A 47 -13.91 -14.41 21.47
N SER A 48 -13.80 -13.98 20.23
CA SER A 48 -12.59 -14.15 19.41
C SER A 48 -11.40 -13.35 19.94
N LYS A 49 -10.18 -13.90 19.82
CA LYS A 49 -8.89 -13.19 19.97
C LYS A 49 -8.22 -13.03 18.59
N PRO A 50 -8.85 -12.33 17.65
CA PRO A 50 -8.44 -12.38 16.26
C PRO A 50 -7.06 -11.77 16.05
N ASP A 51 -6.25 -12.49 15.27
CA ASP A 51 -4.87 -12.16 14.93
C ASP A 51 -4.72 -11.64 13.49
N VAL A 52 -5.84 -11.51 12.76
CA VAL A 52 -5.93 -10.90 11.43
C VAL A 52 -6.40 -9.45 11.54
N TRP A 53 -5.68 -8.55 10.87
CA TRP A 53 -5.85 -7.10 10.98
C TRP A 53 -6.67 -6.54 9.83
N LEU A 54 -7.14 -5.30 9.94
CA LEU A 54 -7.92 -4.67 8.87
C LEU A 54 -7.11 -4.53 7.57
N HIS A 55 -5.84 -4.16 7.64
CA HIS A 55 -4.96 -4.13 6.48
C HIS A 55 -4.73 -5.49 5.82
N ASP A 56 -4.83 -6.62 6.53
CA ASP A 56 -4.66 -7.95 5.90
C ASP A 56 -5.80 -8.26 4.90
N ARG A 57 -6.93 -7.56 5.05
CA ARG A 57 -8.13 -7.66 4.21
C ARG A 57 -8.05 -6.77 2.98
N LEU A 58 -7.11 -5.83 2.93
CA LEU A 58 -6.87 -4.97 1.77
C LEU A 58 -5.71 -5.54 0.96
N LYS A 59 -6.05 -6.36 -0.05
CA LYS A 59 -5.12 -7.19 -0.81
C LYS A 59 -4.23 -6.36 -1.72
N LYS A 60 -4.80 -5.32 -2.35
CA LYS A 60 -4.07 -4.50 -3.29
C LYS A 60 -4.66 -3.09 -3.36
N LEU A 61 -3.77 -2.11 -3.41
CA LEU A 61 -4.06 -0.68 -3.52
C LEU A 61 -3.24 -0.15 -4.69
N GLU A 62 -3.91 0.19 -5.79
CA GLU A 62 -3.26 0.64 -7.01
C GLU A 62 -3.75 2.00 -7.49
N VAL A 63 -2.82 2.84 -7.92
CA VAL A 63 -3.12 4.04 -8.70
C VAL A 63 -2.78 3.74 -10.15
N ILE A 64 -3.77 3.73 -11.02
CA ILE A 64 -3.62 3.47 -12.44
C ILE A 64 -3.88 4.77 -13.21
N VAL A 65 -3.14 4.96 -14.31
CA VAL A 65 -3.35 6.04 -15.26
C VAL A 65 -3.25 5.49 -16.68
N ASN A 66 -3.71 6.25 -17.66
CA ASN A 66 -3.62 5.90 -19.08
C ASN A 66 -4.15 4.48 -19.39
N GLY A 67 -5.23 4.08 -18.72
CA GLY A 67 -5.93 2.79 -18.89
C GLY A 67 -5.24 1.54 -18.32
N SER A 68 -3.92 1.50 -18.21
CA SER A 68 -3.19 0.31 -17.71
C SER A 68 -1.88 0.60 -17.00
N GLN A 69 -1.42 1.86 -16.99
CA GLN A 69 -0.14 2.21 -16.41
C GLN A 69 -0.24 2.31 -14.89
N VAL A 70 0.38 1.36 -14.20
CA VAL A 70 0.50 1.37 -12.75
C VAL A 70 1.47 2.48 -12.32
N VAL A 71 0.97 3.42 -11.52
CA VAL A 71 1.76 4.46 -10.85
C VAL A 71 2.22 3.94 -9.49
N LYS A 72 1.29 3.40 -8.70
CA LYS A 72 1.57 2.79 -7.40
C LYS A 72 0.86 1.45 -7.34
N SER A 73 1.51 0.46 -6.74
CA SER A 73 0.91 -0.82 -6.38
C SER A 73 1.51 -1.28 -5.07
N TYR A 74 0.65 -1.49 -4.08
CA TYR A 74 1.01 -2.00 -2.76
C TYR A 74 -0.06 -2.98 -2.29
N ASP A 75 0.30 -4.00 -1.51
CA ASP A 75 -0.65 -4.48 -0.50
C ASP A 75 -0.69 -3.49 0.69
N ALA A 76 -1.70 -3.56 1.54
CA ALA A 76 -1.83 -2.56 2.60
C ALA A 76 -0.69 -2.63 3.64
N ARG A 77 -0.05 -3.78 3.85
CA ARG A 77 1.09 -3.92 4.76
C ARG A 77 2.34 -3.26 4.21
N GLN A 78 2.61 -3.47 2.93
CA GLN A 78 3.66 -2.76 2.20
C GLN A 78 3.44 -1.26 2.32
N LEU A 79 2.20 -0.78 2.17
CA LEU A 79 1.90 0.64 2.29
C LEU A 79 2.14 1.19 3.71
N LEU A 80 1.77 0.45 4.76
CA LEU A 80 2.07 0.83 6.14
C LEU A 80 3.58 0.91 6.40
N ALA A 81 4.36 -0.07 5.92
CA ALA A 81 5.81 -0.04 6.02
C ALA A 81 6.39 1.18 5.28
N MET A 82 5.87 1.48 4.08
CA MET A 82 6.28 2.65 3.32
C MET A 82 5.94 3.97 4.03
N MET A 83 4.78 4.06 4.67
CA MET A 83 4.41 5.21 5.48
C MET A 83 5.38 5.40 6.65
N LEU A 84 5.76 4.33 7.33
CA LEU A 84 6.75 4.35 8.42
C LEU A 84 8.11 4.83 7.92
N TYR A 85 8.66 4.21 6.87
CA TYR A 85 9.99 4.57 6.34
C TYR A 85 10.05 6.00 5.83
N LYS A 86 8.94 6.52 5.29
CA LYS A 86 8.84 7.88 4.78
C LYS A 86 8.36 8.90 5.81
N LYS A 87 8.19 8.49 7.08
CA LYS A 87 7.67 9.35 8.17
C LYS A 87 6.35 10.03 7.79
N THR A 88 5.51 9.31 7.06
CA THR A 88 4.17 9.78 6.70
C THR A 88 3.30 9.75 7.94
N PRO A 89 2.51 10.80 8.21
CA PRO A 89 1.59 10.79 9.34
C PRO A 89 0.72 9.53 9.29
N HIS A 90 0.77 8.76 10.36
CA HIS A 90 -0.04 7.56 10.51
C HIS A 90 -0.99 7.80 11.68
N LEU A 91 -2.29 7.71 11.37
CA LEU A 91 -3.34 7.72 12.37
C LEU A 91 -4.02 6.36 12.30
N SER A 92 -4.18 5.74 13.44
CA SER A 92 -4.90 4.48 13.52
C SER A 92 -5.58 4.37 14.86
N HIS A 93 -6.76 3.79 14.84
CA HIS A 93 -7.59 3.61 16.03
C HIS A 93 -8.07 2.16 16.02
N ASP A 94 -7.68 1.40 17.04
CA ASP A 94 -8.04 -0.02 17.17
C ASP A 94 -7.74 -0.83 15.90
N MET A 95 -6.47 -0.84 15.48
CA MET A 95 -6.00 -1.55 14.26
C MET A 95 -6.20 -3.06 14.31
N LYS A 96 -6.22 -3.61 15.53
CA LYS A 96 -6.52 -5.02 15.76
C LYS A 96 -8.02 -5.19 15.71
N ASN A 97 -8.49 -6.31 15.16
CA ASN A 97 -9.86 -6.74 15.36
C ASN A 97 -10.15 -6.80 16.87
N GLN A 98 -10.76 -5.76 17.40
CA GLN A 98 -11.25 -5.78 18.76
C GLN A 98 -12.64 -6.42 18.75
N SER A 99 -12.88 -7.29 19.74
CA SER A 99 -14.18 -7.89 20.00
C SER A 99 -15.24 -6.80 20.14
N PHE A 100 -16.27 -6.82 19.28
CA PHE A 100 -17.29 -5.75 19.16
C PHE A 100 -16.75 -4.32 18.94
N GLY A 101 -15.48 -4.19 18.59
CA GLY A 101 -14.81 -2.91 18.42
C GLY A 101 -14.96 -2.38 16.99
N SER A 102 -15.08 -1.06 16.89
CA SER A 102 -14.90 -0.36 15.62
C SER A 102 -13.40 -0.33 15.31
N THR A 103 -12.98 -0.97 14.23
CA THR A 103 -11.61 -0.88 13.74
C THR A 103 -11.52 0.23 12.69
N LYS A 104 -10.48 1.06 12.77
CA LYS A 104 -10.26 2.12 11.79
C LYS A 104 -8.78 2.27 11.45
N GLU A 105 -8.47 2.19 10.17
CA GLU A 105 -7.12 2.28 9.67
C GLU A 105 -7.02 3.29 8.53
N TYR A 106 -5.91 4.04 8.53
CA TYR A 106 -5.67 5.13 7.60
C TYR A 106 -4.40 4.81 6.82
N PHE A 107 -4.52 4.88 5.51
CA PHE A 107 -3.45 4.60 4.57
C PHE A 107 -3.19 5.85 3.73
N TYR A 108 -1.91 6.11 3.44
CA TYR A 108 -1.52 7.27 2.66
C TYR A 108 -0.58 6.87 1.53
N ILE A 109 -1.08 6.96 0.30
CA ILE A 109 -0.31 6.73 -0.91
C ILE A 109 0.41 8.02 -1.29
N ASN A 110 1.72 8.09 -1.07
CA ASN A 110 2.55 9.22 -1.49
C ASN A 110 3.02 9.05 -2.94
N LEU A 111 2.65 9.99 -3.82
CA LEU A 111 3.07 9.99 -5.23
C LEU A 111 4.46 10.59 -5.44
N GLY A 112 4.93 11.38 -4.46
CA GLY A 112 6.30 11.90 -4.38
C GLY A 112 7.25 11.09 -3.50
N ARG A 113 8.34 11.74 -3.06
CA ARG A 113 9.33 11.11 -2.17
C ARG A 113 8.78 10.95 -0.76
N TRP A 114 8.06 11.94 -0.24
CA TRP A 114 7.46 11.98 1.09
C TRP A 114 6.07 12.64 1.05
N TYR A 115 5.41 12.69 2.21
CA TYR A 115 4.11 13.34 2.38
C TYR A 115 4.19 14.84 2.04
N HIS A 116 3.33 15.31 1.14
CA HIS A 116 3.29 16.71 0.69
C HIS A 116 4.59 17.16 -0.01
N ASP A 117 5.22 16.28 -0.79
CA ASP A 117 6.34 16.65 -1.66
C ASP A 117 5.88 17.65 -2.73
N ASN A 118 6.58 18.78 -2.83
CA ASN A 118 6.30 19.85 -3.79
C ASN A 118 7.01 19.67 -5.13
N GLU A 119 8.03 18.80 -5.23
CA GLU A 119 8.77 18.61 -6.49
C GLU A 119 8.25 17.41 -7.28
N TYR A 120 7.82 16.35 -6.59
CA TYR A 120 7.34 15.13 -7.20
C TYR A 120 5.89 14.86 -6.80
N MET A 121 5.01 14.84 -7.79
CA MET A 121 3.57 14.64 -7.66
C MET A 121 2.98 14.29 -9.03
N LEU A 122 1.79 13.71 -9.05
CA LEU A 122 1.10 13.40 -10.30
C LEU A 122 0.34 14.63 -10.78
N ASP A 123 0.72 15.18 -11.93
CA ASP A 123 -0.10 16.15 -12.64
C ASP A 123 -1.23 15.41 -13.37
N LEU A 124 -2.44 15.50 -12.83
CA LEU A 124 -3.62 14.83 -13.37
C LEU A 124 -4.03 15.38 -14.74
N SER A 125 -3.57 16.57 -15.13
CA SER A 125 -3.85 17.12 -16.47
C SER A 125 -3.01 16.50 -17.58
N GLN A 126 -1.98 15.74 -17.23
CA GLN A 126 -1.03 15.11 -18.15
C GLN A 126 -1.27 13.59 -18.32
N VAL A 127 -2.34 13.07 -17.72
CA VAL A 127 -2.71 11.66 -17.78
C VAL A 127 -4.19 11.53 -18.12
N ASN A 128 -4.55 10.39 -18.72
CA ASN A 128 -5.93 10.05 -19.05
C ASN A 128 -6.47 9.02 -18.07
N ASP A 129 -7.76 9.09 -17.78
CA ASP A 129 -8.51 8.13 -16.97
C ASP A 129 -7.76 7.66 -15.70
N PRO A 130 -7.32 8.60 -14.84
CA PRO A 130 -6.68 8.23 -13.59
C PRO A 130 -7.69 7.56 -12.66
N GLU A 131 -7.32 6.46 -12.02
CA GLU A 131 -8.22 5.69 -11.15
C GLU A 131 -7.46 5.13 -9.94
N LEU A 132 -8.18 4.96 -8.84
CA LEU A 132 -7.75 4.22 -7.66
C LEU A 132 -8.48 2.87 -7.64
N ARG A 133 -7.72 1.78 -7.56
CA ARG A 133 -8.23 0.42 -7.44
C ARG A 133 -7.89 -0.16 -6.07
N ILE A 134 -8.89 -0.72 -5.41
CA ILE A 134 -8.79 -1.34 -4.08
C ILE A 134 -9.33 -2.75 -4.19
N GLU A 135 -8.45 -3.75 -4.14
CA GLU A 135 -8.81 -5.16 -4.04
C GLU A 135 -8.89 -5.54 -2.56
N TYR A 136 -9.99 -6.17 -2.16
CA TYR A 136 -10.28 -6.46 -0.76
C TYR A 136 -11.01 -7.79 -0.56
N ASP A 137 -10.85 -8.33 0.64
CA ASP A 137 -11.57 -9.49 1.16
C ASP A 137 -11.72 -9.35 2.69
N PHE A 138 -12.86 -8.82 3.11
CA PHE A 138 -13.25 -8.64 4.52
C PHE A 138 -13.78 -9.92 5.17
N ALA A 139 -14.02 -10.97 4.39
CA ALA A 139 -14.35 -12.30 4.89
C ALA A 139 -13.11 -13.12 5.25
N LEU A 140 -11.91 -12.62 4.94
CA LEU A 140 -10.64 -13.26 5.25
C LEU A 140 -10.48 -13.54 6.76
N THR A 141 -10.25 -14.81 7.08
CA THR A 141 -10.01 -15.31 8.44
C THR A 141 -8.56 -15.71 8.71
N GLY A 142 -7.69 -15.72 7.70
CA GLY A 142 -6.27 -16.04 7.87
C GLY A 142 -5.36 -15.26 6.94
N ALA A 143 -4.17 -14.89 7.43
CA ALA A 143 -3.17 -14.15 6.68
C ALA A 143 -1.76 -14.43 7.22
N SER A 144 -0.80 -14.76 6.34
CA SER A 144 0.62 -14.87 6.72
C SER A 144 0.90 -15.78 7.93
N GLY A 145 0.22 -16.94 8.00
CA GLY A 145 0.35 -17.91 9.10
C GLY A 145 -0.52 -17.60 10.32
N TRP A 146 -1.16 -16.43 10.38
CA TRP A 146 -2.24 -16.12 11.33
C TRP A 146 -3.56 -16.74 10.85
N ASP A 147 -4.32 -17.32 11.77
CA ASP A 147 -5.42 -18.24 11.51
C ASP A 147 -6.62 -18.10 12.46
N GLU A 148 -6.55 -17.15 13.40
CA GLU A 148 -7.62 -16.87 14.37
C GLU A 148 -8.51 -15.68 13.94
N GLY A 149 -8.45 -15.26 12.68
CA GLY A 149 -9.25 -14.14 12.18
C GLY A 149 -10.75 -14.43 12.11
N THR A 150 -11.55 -13.39 12.35
CA THR A 150 -13.02 -13.47 12.29
C THR A 150 -13.55 -12.72 11.07
N ALA A 151 -14.28 -13.39 10.18
CA ALA A 151 -14.90 -12.74 9.02
C ALA A 151 -15.82 -11.57 9.45
N MET A 152 -15.73 -10.44 8.76
CA MET A 152 -16.73 -9.38 8.93
C MET A 152 -18.05 -9.84 8.31
N THR A 153 -19.16 -9.50 8.96
CA THR A 153 -20.53 -9.85 8.51
C THR A 153 -21.26 -8.68 7.87
N ALA A 154 -20.69 -7.49 7.93
CA ALA A 154 -21.21 -6.27 7.30
C ALA A 154 -20.09 -5.59 6.52
N GLU A 155 -20.44 -4.99 5.39
CA GLU A 155 -19.51 -4.27 4.54
C GLU A 155 -18.95 -3.04 5.28
N PRO A 156 -17.62 -2.90 5.37
CA PRO A 156 -17.00 -1.71 5.95
C PRO A 156 -17.34 -0.43 5.18
N SER A 157 -17.13 0.70 5.84
CA SER A 157 -17.14 2.02 5.21
C SER A 157 -15.73 2.47 4.83
N TYR A 158 -15.63 3.34 3.83
CA TYR A 158 -14.40 3.95 3.37
C TYR A 158 -14.54 5.44 3.07
N TYR A 159 -13.39 6.11 3.09
CA TYR A 159 -13.22 7.52 2.72
C TYR A 159 -12.01 7.64 1.81
N ILE A 160 -12.13 8.45 0.76
CA ILE A 160 -11.04 8.76 -0.16
C ILE A 160 -10.82 10.26 -0.13
N ILE A 161 -9.64 10.67 0.31
CA ILE A 161 -9.27 12.07 0.46
C ILE A 161 -8.04 12.34 -0.38
N LEU A 162 -8.16 13.29 -1.29
CA LEU A 162 -7.09 13.71 -2.18
C LEU A 162 -6.31 14.85 -1.53
N HIS A 163 -4.98 14.76 -1.58
CA HIS A 163 -4.08 15.85 -1.18
C HIS A 163 -3.60 16.57 -2.43
N LEU A 164 -4.31 17.64 -2.78
CA LEU A 164 -4.07 18.42 -3.99
C LEU A 164 -3.26 19.67 -3.64
N LEU A 165 -2.15 19.88 -4.34
CA LEU A 165 -1.44 21.15 -4.27
C LEU A 165 -2.24 22.21 -5.05
N ARG A 166 -2.57 23.31 -4.39
CA ARG A 166 -3.19 24.48 -5.01
C ARG A 166 -2.13 25.49 -5.34
N ASP A 167 -1.41 25.21 -6.43
CA ASP A 167 -0.52 26.16 -7.07
C ASP A 167 -0.54 25.93 -8.58
N THR A 168 -0.88 26.95 -9.34
CA THR A 168 -0.97 26.86 -10.80
C THR A 168 0.36 27.17 -11.48
N THR A 169 1.38 27.62 -10.74
CA THR A 169 2.69 28.00 -11.28
C THR A 169 3.73 26.90 -11.12
N LEU A 170 3.50 25.94 -10.21
CA LEU A 170 4.41 24.84 -9.98
C LEU A 170 4.25 23.78 -11.07
N VAL A 171 5.36 23.42 -11.72
CA VAL A 171 5.43 22.30 -12.66
C VAL A 171 6.17 21.15 -11.97
N PRO A 172 5.51 20.02 -11.67
CA PRO A 172 6.17 18.87 -11.05
C PRO A 172 7.29 18.32 -11.93
N LYS A 173 8.36 17.80 -11.31
CA LYS A 173 9.44 17.09 -12.00
C LYS A 173 9.02 15.69 -12.47
N GLY A 174 7.86 15.22 -12.02
CA GLY A 174 7.31 13.89 -12.29
C GLY A 174 6.74 13.27 -11.01
N TYR A 175 6.55 11.96 -11.02
CA TYR A 175 6.09 11.18 -9.86
C TYR A 175 6.95 9.92 -9.70
N ILE A 176 6.92 9.33 -8.52
CA ILE A 176 7.70 8.11 -8.23
C ILE A 176 6.81 6.89 -8.39
N LYS A 177 7.21 5.99 -9.28
CA LYS A 177 6.53 4.70 -9.45
C LYS A 177 6.89 3.71 -8.34
N THR A 178 5.98 2.80 -8.04
CA THR A 178 6.29 1.64 -7.20
C THR A 178 5.52 0.43 -7.71
N SER A 179 6.21 -0.69 -7.83
CA SER A 179 5.67 -1.95 -8.33
C SER A 179 6.33 -3.11 -7.58
N GLU A 180 5.56 -4.17 -7.36
CA GLU A 180 6.11 -5.45 -6.90
C GLU A 180 6.81 -6.15 -8.08
N ILE A 181 8.05 -6.58 -7.87
CA ILE A 181 8.85 -7.28 -8.89
C ILE A 181 8.60 -8.79 -8.82
N HIS A 182 8.44 -9.30 -7.61
CA HIS A 182 8.23 -10.71 -7.35
C HIS A 182 7.59 -10.92 -5.98
N ARG A 183 6.80 -11.99 -5.87
CA ARG A 183 6.23 -12.48 -4.63
C ARG A 183 6.62 -13.93 -4.44
N PHE A 184 7.40 -14.18 -3.40
CA PHE A 184 7.75 -15.53 -3.00
C PHE A 184 6.48 -16.24 -2.50
N VAL A 185 6.21 -17.43 -3.04
CA VAL A 185 5.19 -18.33 -2.53
C VAL A 185 5.87 -19.45 -1.75
N ALA A 186 5.35 -19.76 -0.56
CA ALA A 186 5.95 -20.74 0.33
C ALA A 186 5.93 -22.13 -0.32
N ALA A 187 7.08 -22.59 -0.81
CA ALA A 187 7.27 -23.97 -1.27
C ALA A 187 8.76 -24.32 -1.33
N GLY A 188 9.27 -25.10 -0.36
CA GLY A 188 10.63 -25.65 -0.39
C GLY A 188 11.77 -24.62 -0.46
N VAL A 189 13.01 -25.10 -0.47
CA VAL A 189 14.19 -24.24 -0.67
C VAL A 189 14.21 -23.78 -2.12
N GLN A 190 14.11 -22.47 -2.35
CA GLN A 190 14.14 -21.88 -3.69
C GLN A 190 15.23 -20.82 -3.78
N ASN A 191 16.11 -20.97 -4.78
CA ASN A 191 16.94 -19.87 -5.26
C ASN A 191 16.17 -19.20 -6.40
N VAL A 192 15.88 -17.91 -6.26
CA VAL A 192 15.15 -17.15 -7.28
C VAL A 192 16.04 -16.05 -7.82
N ASN A 193 16.34 -16.11 -9.12
CA ASN A 193 17.00 -15.03 -9.84
C ASN A 193 15.95 -14.10 -10.42
N MET A 194 16.01 -12.82 -10.07
CA MET A 194 15.07 -11.80 -10.54
C MET A 194 15.83 -10.72 -11.30
N THR A 195 15.25 -10.27 -12.41
CA THR A 195 15.78 -9.13 -13.16
C THR A 195 14.94 -7.89 -12.88
N VAL A 196 15.57 -6.86 -12.35
CA VAL A 196 14.98 -5.53 -12.27
C VAL A 196 15.11 -4.88 -13.65
N ALA A 197 14.02 -4.27 -14.14
CA ALA A 197 14.02 -3.64 -15.46
C ALA A 197 15.13 -2.57 -15.57
N ARG A 198 15.76 -2.48 -16.74
CA ARG A 198 16.78 -1.46 -17.02
C ARG A 198 16.11 -0.20 -17.57
N GLY A 199 16.67 0.98 -17.28
CA GLY A 199 16.21 2.27 -17.82
C GLY A 199 15.71 3.26 -16.77
N PRO A 200 14.77 2.88 -15.87
CA PRO A 200 14.34 3.76 -14.80
C PRO A 200 15.47 4.02 -13.78
N THR A 201 15.44 5.20 -13.17
CA THR A 201 16.24 5.46 -11.96
C THR A 201 15.51 4.90 -10.75
N TYR A 202 16.16 3.96 -10.06
CA TYR A 202 15.63 3.37 -8.82
C TYR A 202 16.10 4.18 -7.62
N SER A 203 15.17 4.55 -6.74
CA SER A 203 15.52 5.23 -5.49
C SER A 203 15.65 4.28 -4.30
N ASN A 204 14.89 3.18 -4.30
CA ASN A 204 14.83 2.23 -3.20
C ASN A 204 14.53 0.82 -3.73
N LEU A 205 15.05 -0.19 -3.04
CA LEU A 205 14.65 -1.59 -3.17
C LEU A 205 14.22 -2.06 -1.79
N TYR A 206 13.03 -2.63 -1.69
CA TYR A 206 12.49 -3.14 -0.44
C TYR A 206 12.32 -4.65 -0.53
N LEU A 207 12.64 -5.32 0.56
CA LEU A 207 12.41 -6.74 0.74
C LEU A 207 11.65 -6.91 2.04
N GLN A 208 10.56 -7.69 1.97
CA GLN A 208 9.68 -7.88 3.11
C GLN A 208 9.41 -9.37 3.28
N SER A 209 9.55 -9.83 4.52
CA SER A 209 9.01 -11.09 5.01
C SER A 209 7.89 -10.78 5.99
N TRP A 210 6.82 -11.58 5.94
CA TRP A 210 5.78 -11.53 6.97
C TRP A 210 5.15 -12.90 7.12
N TYR A 211 5.59 -13.64 8.13
CA TYR A 211 4.98 -14.89 8.55
C TYR A 211 4.91 -14.93 10.07
N LYS A 212 3.84 -15.51 10.61
CA LYS A 212 3.61 -15.69 12.05
C LYS A 212 4.86 -16.31 12.70
N TYR A 213 5.46 -15.56 13.64
CA TYR A 213 6.69 -15.92 14.37
C TYR A 213 7.99 -16.02 13.55
N MET A 214 8.05 -15.49 12.32
CA MET A 214 9.28 -15.53 11.51
C MET A 214 9.66 -14.15 10.98
N GLY A 215 10.87 -13.70 11.31
CA GLY A 215 11.51 -12.53 10.72
C GLY A 215 12.07 -12.82 9.33
N ILE A 216 12.66 -11.80 8.68
CA ILE A 216 13.25 -11.98 7.36
C ILE A 216 14.50 -12.88 7.43
N GLY A 217 15.35 -12.71 8.46
CA GLY A 217 16.53 -13.55 8.66
C GLY A 217 16.24 -15.03 8.95
N ALA A 218 14.99 -15.37 9.32
CA ALA A 218 14.58 -16.76 9.54
C ALA A 218 14.26 -17.49 8.22
N ILE A 219 13.85 -16.77 7.18
CA ILE A 219 13.40 -17.37 5.91
C ILE A 219 14.32 -17.07 4.73
N LEU A 220 15.10 -15.99 4.81
CA LEU A 220 16.02 -15.58 3.77
C LEU A 220 17.45 -15.65 4.29
N THR A 221 18.17 -16.67 3.85
CA THR A 221 19.54 -16.94 4.32
C THR A 221 20.61 -16.25 3.49
N HIS A 222 20.31 -15.90 2.23
CA HIS A 222 21.28 -15.32 1.31
C HIS A 222 20.61 -14.42 0.28
N MET A 223 21.23 -13.27 -0.01
CA MET A 223 20.80 -12.35 -1.06
C MET A 223 22.03 -11.69 -1.69
N ASP A 224 22.10 -11.69 -3.01
CA ASP A 224 23.12 -10.96 -3.77
C ASP A 224 22.44 -9.97 -4.72
N VAL A 225 23.05 -8.79 -4.89
CA VAL A 225 22.68 -7.84 -5.93
C VAL A 225 23.77 -7.83 -6.98
N ASN A 226 23.44 -8.30 -8.19
CA ASN A 226 24.33 -8.19 -9.34
C ASN A 226 24.17 -6.83 -10.00
N ILE A 227 25.22 -6.02 -9.97
CA ILE A 227 25.32 -4.76 -10.71
C ILE A 227 26.31 -4.97 -11.87
N ASN A 228 26.07 -4.31 -13.01
CA ASN A 228 26.96 -4.33 -14.18
C ASN A 228 27.21 -5.71 -14.85
N SER A 229 26.35 -6.70 -14.58
CA SER A 229 26.38 -8.02 -15.23
C SER A 229 27.59 -8.88 -14.86
N ASP A 230 28.24 -8.67 -13.70
CA ASP A 230 29.21 -9.57 -13.06
C ASP A 230 29.68 -9.09 -11.66
N ASP A 231 29.35 -7.87 -11.23
CA ASP A 231 29.68 -7.39 -9.89
C ASP A 231 28.60 -7.83 -8.89
N LEU A 232 28.84 -8.95 -8.21
CA LEU A 232 27.99 -9.45 -7.13
C LEU A 232 28.29 -8.71 -5.83
N ILE A 233 27.29 -7.99 -5.33
CA ILE A 233 27.33 -7.36 -4.01
C ILE A 233 26.52 -8.23 -3.04
N PRO A 234 27.17 -8.98 -2.13
CA PRO A 234 26.47 -9.78 -1.16
C PRO A 234 25.80 -8.90 -0.10
N ILE A 235 24.55 -9.21 0.23
CA ILE A 235 23.80 -8.60 1.31
C ILE A 235 23.70 -9.62 2.43
N THR A 236 24.44 -9.38 3.51
CA THR A 236 24.36 -10.20 4.72
C THR A 236 23.07 -9.88 5.46
N ILE A 237 22.23 -10.89 5.66
CA ILE A 237 21.00 -10.82 6.44
C ILE A 237 21.21 -11.68 7.68
N ARG A 238 20.98 -11.09 8.85
CA ARG A 238 21.17 -11.79 10.13
C ARG A 238 19.83 -12.26 10.68
N PRO A 239 19.81 -13.32 11.52
CA PRO A 239 18.58 -13.81 12.13
C PRO A 239 17.86 -12.76 12.99
N GLU A 240 18.58 -11.77 13.52
CA GLU A 240 18.01 -10.64 14.27
C GLU A 240 17.40 -9.51 13.42
N ASP A 241 17.59 -9.54 12.09
CA ASP A 241 17.01 -8.58 11.14
C ASP A 241 15.58 -8.97 10.72
#